data_AF-A0AAE1DTT4-F1
#
_entry.id   AF-A0AAE1DTT4-F1
#
_cell.length_a   1.000
_cell.length_b   1.000
_cell.length_c   1.000
_cell.angle_alpha   90.00
_cell.angle_beta   90.00
_cell.angle_gamma   90.00
#
_symmetry.space_group_name_H-M   'P 1'
#
loop_
_entity.id
_entity.type
_entity.pdbx_description
1 polymer ?
#
loop_
_entity_poly.entity_id
_entity_poly.type
_entity_poly.pdbx_seq_one_letter_code
_entity_poly.pdbx_strand_id
1 'polypeptide(L)'
;MCHLYSLTEAATKVPQRGFHLLPTSLKEPMNTAVNNNTSHSQPQDHNVRPTPQLNKAKKQTYLFYILRKIHKEENPERPIIGGNGCPTEITSQFVDYHIKDLISQLPYYVQDDIDFLRKIHDINKTGPLLQDILLCTIPVSALYTDIPHEDGADACRVALEKGRDLGT
;
A
#
# COMPACT_ATOMS: atom_id res chain seq x y z
N MET A 1 -13.16 -34.52 -19.29
CA MET A 1 -13.16 -35.15 -17.95
C MET A 1 -12.39 -34.24 -17.01
N CYS A 2 -13.09 -33.36 -16.29
CA CYS A 2 -12.50 -32.54 -15.23
C CYS A 2 -13.14 -32.98 -13.93
N HIS A 3 -12.31 -33.51 -13.02
CA HIS A 3 -12.72 -33.83 -11.66
C HIS A 3 -13.06 -32.53 -10.92
N LEU A 4 -14.32 -32.39 -10.47
CA LEU A 4 -14.69 -31.41 -9.46
C LEU A 4 -14.03 -31.82 -8.14
N TYR A 5 -13.13 -30.98 -7.63
CA TYR A 5 -12.73 -31.04 -6.23
C TYR A 5 -13.79 -30.32 -5.40
N SER A 6 -14.42 -31.07 -4.50
CA SER A 6 -15.36 -30.58 -3.50
C SER A 6 -14.59 -29.78 -2.44
N LEU A 7 -14.85 -28.48 -2.33
CA LEU A 7 -14.36 -27.65 -1.24
C LEU A 7 -15.30 -27.84 -0.05
N THR A 8 -14.96 -28.77 0.83
CA THR A 8 -15.63 -28.94 2.14
C THR A 8 -14.73 -28.36 3.24
N GLU A 9 -15.30 -27.38 3.94
CA GLU A 9 -15.03 -26.91 5.31
C GLU A 9 -13.59 -26.99 5.87
N ALA A 10 -12.95 -25.83 6.00
CA ALA A 10 -11.94 -25.59 7.03
C ALA A 10 -12.03 -24.14 7.55
N ALA A 11 -13.20 -23.77 8.09
CA ALA A 11 -13.37 -22.55 8.86
C ALA A 11 -12.74 -22.73 10.26
N THR A 12 -11.42 -22.72 10.32
CA THR A 12 -10.70 -22.77 11.60
C THR A 12 -10.79 -21.39 12.27
N LYS A 13 -11.57 -21.32 13.34
CA LYS A 13 -11.72 -20.16 14.25
C LYS A 13 -10.34 -19.68 14.73
N VAL A 14 -9.88 -18.52 14.26
CA VAL A 14 -8.72 -17.84 14.85
C VAL A 14 -9.21 -17.02 16.06
N PRO A 15 -8.64 -17.21 17.27
CA PRO A 15 -9.07 -16.50 18.46
C PRO A 15 -8.63 -15.03 18.42
N GLN A 16 -9.58 -14.11 18.57
CA GLN A 16 -9.34 -12.67 18.74
C GLN A 16 -8.59 -12.45 20.07
N ARG A 17 -7.28 -12.15 20.01
CA ARG A 17 -6.52 -11.72 21.18
C ARG A 17 -6.92 -10.27 21.50
N GLY A 18 -7.58 -10.06 22.63
CA GLY A 18 -7.96 -8.74 23.12
C GLY A 18 -6.73 -7.85 23.32
N PHE A 19 -6.74 -6.68 22.70
CA PHE A 19 -5.78 -5.62 22.99
C PHE A 19 -6.20 -4.93 24.28
N HIS A 20 -5.42 -5.13 25.35
CA HIS A 20 -5.57 -4.36 26.58
C HIS A 20 -5.17 -2.92 26.30
N LEU A 21 -6.13 -2.00 26.30
CA LEU A 21 -5.89 -0.56 26.18
C LEU A 21 -5.08 -0.09 27.41
N LEU A 22 -3.88 0.43 27.18
CA LEU A 22 -3.12 1.17 28.20
C LEU A 22 -3.76 2.55 28.40
N PRO A 23 -3.88 3.05 29.64
CA PRO A 23 -4.59 4.28 29.94
C PRO A 23 -3.84 5.51 29.44
N THR A 24 -4.61 6.40 28.81
CA THR A 24 -4.24 7.72 28.34
C THR A 24 -3.96 8.66 29.51
N SER A 25 -2.71 9.07 29.77
CA SER A 25 -2.39 10.37 30.39
C SER A 25 -0.89 10.71 30.44
N LEU A 26 -0.59 12.00 30.18
CA LEU A 26 0.63 12.78 30.49
C LEU A 26 1.81 12.63 29.51
N LYS A 27 2.54 13.66 29.04
CA LYS A 27 2.58 15.14 29.20
C LYS A 27 3.51 15.69 28.09
N GLU A 28 3.12 16.85 27.53
CA GLU A 28 3.89 17.94 26.86
C GLU A 28 5.08 17.66 25.90
N PRO A 29 5.15 18.34 24.73
CA PRO A 29 6.39 18.37 23.94
C PRO A 29 7.41 19.35 24.56
N MET A 30 8.46 18.77 25.13
CA MET A 30 9.69 19.46 25.51
C MET A 30 10.40 19.99 24.25
N ASN A 31 10.43 21.31 24.06
CA ASN A 31 11.43 21.99 23.22
C ASN A 31 11.54 23.47 23.62
N THR A 32 12.40 23.75 24.60
CA THR A 32 13.03 25.06 24.76
C THR A 32 14.48 24.92 24.32
N ALA A 33 14.79 25.32 23.10
CA ALA A 33 16.17 25.55 22.67
C ALA A 33 16.43 27.05 22.72
N VAL A 34 17.08 27.48 23.80
CA VAL A 34 17.72 28.78 23.96
C VAL A 34 18.79 28.92 22.87
N ASN A 35 18.73 29.97 22.05
CA ASN A 35 19.83 30.33 21.17
C ASN A 35 20.31 31.74 21.51
N ASN A 36 21.31 31.81 22.38
CA ASN A 36 22.21 32.95 22.48
C ASN A 36 23.43 32.61 21.62
N ASN A 37 23.86 33.52 20.74
CA ASN A 37 25.27 33.82 20.45
C ASN A 37 25.41 35.01 19.48
N THR A 38 25.75 36.15 20.08
CA THR A 38 26.85 37.09 19.78
C THR A 38 27.30 37.36 18.35
N SER A 39 27.20 38.64 18.00
CA SER A 39 27.82 39.34 16.88
C SER A 39 29.35 39.46 17.01
N HIS A 40 30.09 39.04 15.98
CA HIS A 40 31.41 39.58 15.64
C HIS A 40 31.70 39.47 14.13
N SER A 41 32.49 40.42 13.63
CA SER A 41 32.60 40.94 12.26
C SER A 41 33.68 40.27 11.38
N GLN A 42 33.31 40.01 10.10
CA GLN A 42 34.02 40.04 8.77
C GLN A 42 35.56 39.83 8.68
N PRO A 43 36.11 39.16 7.62
CA PRO A 43 36.15 39.73 6.26
C PRO A 43 35.83 38.76 5.11
N GLN A 44 35.52 39.39 3.96
CA GLN A 44 35.18 38.78 2.68
C GLN A 44 36.40 38.15 2.00
N ASP A 45 36.25 36.96 1.43
CA ASP A 45 37.04 36.59 0.25
C ASP A 45 36.49 35.38 -0.55
N HIS A 46 36.53 35.54 -1.87
CA HIS A 46 36.47 34.56 -2.96
C HIS A 46 35.14 33.87 -3.34
N ASN A 47 34.77 34.08 -4.60
CA ASN A 47 33.66 33.51 -5.35
C ASN A 47 33.71 31.96 -5.41
N VAL A 48 33.12 31.28 -4.43
CA VAL A 48 32.74 29.87 -4.54
C VAL A 48 31.27 29.83 -4.93
N ARG A 49 31.00 29.40 -6.17
CA ARG A 49 29.65 29.07 -6.62
C ARG A 49 29.02 28.18 -5.55
N PRO A 50 27.90 28.55 -4.91
CA PRO A 50 27.29 27.69 -3.92
C PRO A 50 26.93 26.39 -4.63
N THR A 51 27.67 25.32 -4.32
CA THR A 51 27.18 23.96 -4.51
C THR A 51 25.76 23.96 -3.96
N PRO A 52 24.76 23.42 -4.69
CA PRO A 52 23.43 23.26 -4.12
C PRO A 52 23.64 22.43 -2.85
N GLN A 53 23.63 23.10 -1.70
CA GLN A 53 23.61 22.40 -0.44
C GLN A 53 22.28 21.68 -0.51
N LEU A 54 22.33 20.35 -0.69
CA LEU A 54 21.14 19.52 -0.62
C LEU A 54 20.53 19.84 0.73
N ASN A 55 19.48 20.67 0.71
CA ASN A 55 18.72 21.06 1.88
C ASN A 55 18.48 19.75 2.62
N LYS A 56 19.00 19.60 3.85
CA LYS A 56 18.74 18.39 4.64
C LYS A 56 17.22 18.29 4.78
N ALA A 57 16.60 17.51 3.89
CA ALA A 57 15.17 17.31 3.90
C ALA A 57 14.86 16.72 5.26
N LYS A 58 14.06 17.44 6.04
CA LYS A 58 13.60 16.99 7.35
C LYS A 58 12.83 15.70 7.08
N LYS A 59 13.46 14.54 7.34
CA LYS A 59 12.79 13.25 7.21
C LYS A 59 11.60 13.25 8.17
N GLN A 60 10.41 13.15 7.62
CA GLN A 60 9.16 13.19 8.36
C GLN A 60 8.91 11.80 8.99
N THR A 61 8.38 11.76 10.21
CA THR A 61 7.94 10.52 10.83
C THR A 61 6.60 10.09 10.23
N TYR A 62 6.35 8.78 10.18
CA TYR A 62 5.06 8.23 9.78
C TYR A 62 3.91 8.82 10.59
N LEU A 63 2.79 9.03 9.90
CA LEU A 63 1.57 9.55 10.52
C LEU A 63 0.51 8.46 10.60
N PHE A 64 0.07 8.14 11.81
CA PHE A 64 -0.95 7.12 12.05
C PHE A 64 -2.33 7.75 12.18
N TYR A 65 -3.28 7.27 11.39
CA TYR A 65 -4.67 7.71 11.39
C TYR A 65 -5.62 6.54 11.60
N ILE A 66 -6.79 6.80 12.16
CA ILE A 66 -7.90 5.84 12.26
C ILE A 66 -9.09 6.41 11.50
N LEU A 67 -9.52 5.73 10.43
CA LEU A 67 -10.74 6.06 9.70
C LEU A 67 -11.87 5.09 10.07
N ARG A 68 -13.11 5.57 10.17
CA ARG A 68 -14.27 4.71 10.45
C ARG A 68 -14.90 4.22 9.15
N LYS A 69 -15.25 2.93 9.08
CA LYS A 69 -15.99 2.36 7.95
C LYS A 69 -17.50 2.58 8.15
N ILE A 70 -17.98 3.79 7.83
CA ILE A 70 -19.37 4.23 8.09
C ILE A 70 -20.47 3.44 7.36
N HIS A 71 -20.09 2.60 6.39
CA HIS A 71 -21.00 1.76 5.61
C HIS A 71 -21.13 0.33 6.18
N LYS A 72 -20.53 0.06 7.34
CA LYS A 72 -20.62 -1.24 8.03
C LYS A 72 -21.21 -1.05 9.42
N GLU A 73 -21.97 -2.05 9.86
CA GLU A 73 -22.49 -2.11 11.24
C GLU A 73 -21.34 -1.95 12.25
N GLU A 74 -21.62 -1.26 13.37
CA GLU A 74 -20.63 -0.87 14.40
C GLU A 74 -19.51 0.09 13.94
N ASN A 75 -19.52 0.53 12.68
CA ASN A 75 -18.57 1.48 12.09
C ASN A 75 -17.09 1.14 12.41
N PRO A 76 -16.62 -0.08 12.09
CA PRO A 76 -15.30 -0.55 12.49
C PRO A 76 -14.18 0.36 12.00
N GLU A 77 -13.09 0.35 12.77
CA GLU A 77 -11.91 1.16 12.51
C GLU A 77 -11.08 0.62 11.35
N ARG A 78 -10.41 1.54 10.66
CA ARG A 78 -9.43 1.31 9.61
C ARG A 78 -8.17 2.08 9.99
N PRO A 79 -7.19 1.43 10.64
CA PRO A 79 -5.89 2.04 10.86
C PRO A 79 -5.18 2.26 9.52
N ILE A 80 -4.56 3.42 9.35
CA ILE A 80 -3.81 3.83 8.15
C ILE A 80 -2.51 4.50 8.58
N ILE A 81 -1.44 4.23 7.83
CA ILE A 81 -0.15 4.90 7.99
C ILE A 81 0.11 5.77 6.77
N GLY A 82 0.31 7.07 6.97
CA GLY A 82 0.79 8.01 5.96
C GLY A 82 2.32 8.00 5.90
N GLY A 83 2.87 7.68 4.72
CA GLY A 83 4.31 7.54 4.46
C GLY A 83 4.95 8.70 3.69
N ASN A 84 4.23 9.79 3.41
CA ASN A 84 4.76 10.91 2.62
C ASN A 84 5.88 11.63 3.39
N GLY A 85 7.01 11.89 2.72
CA GLY A 85 8.21 12.45 3.34
C GLY A 85 8.93 11.52 4.32
N CYS A 86 8.48 10.26 4.46
CA CYS A 86 9.04 9.29 5.38
C CYS A 86 10.23 8.54 4.76
N PRO A 87 11.11 7.91 5.57
CA PRO A 87 12.28 7.21 5.06
C PRO A 87 12.00 6.11 4.02
N THR A 88 10.81 5.49 4.02
CA THR A 88 10.44 4.45 3.05
C THR A 88 9.81 4.98 1.77
N GLU A 89 9.49 6.28 1.67
CA GLU A 89 8.79 6.83 0.51
C GLU A 89 9.51 6.48 -0.82
N ILE A 90 10.82 6.72 -0.86
CA ILE A 90 11.64 6.42 -2.04
C ILE A 90 11.72 4.92 -2.31
N THR A 91 11.77 4.10 -1.26
CA THR A 91 11.77 2.63 -1.41
C THR A 91 10.43 2.14 -1.93
N SER A 92 9.32 2.66 -1.43
CA SER A 92 7.96 2.36 -1.92
C SER A 92 7.80 2.77 -3.38
N GLN A 93 8.28 3.96 -3.77
CA GLN A 93 8.26 4.41 -5.16
C GLN A 93 9.10 3.51 -6.08
N PHE A 94 10.29 3.11 -5.63
CA PHE A 94 11.16 2.20 -6.37
C PHE A 94 10.50 0.85 -6.61
N VAL A 95 9.91 0.26 -5.56
CA VAL A 95 9.21 -1.03 -5.65
C VAL A 95 7.98 -0.92 -6.57
N ASP A 96 7.17 0.12 -6.41
CA ASP A 96 5.99 0.36 -7.25
C ASP A 96 6.39 0.48 -8.73
N TYR A 97 7.40 1.29 -9.02
CA TYR A 97 7.90 1.50 -10.38
C TYR A 97 8.26 0.19 -11.10
N HIS A 98 8.98 -0.71 -10.41
CA HIS A 98 9.43 -1.97 -11.03
C HIS A 98 8.32 -3.03 -11.15
N ILE A 99 7.30 -3.00 -10.30
CA ILE A 99 6.25 -4.03 -10.29
C ILE A 99 5.04 -3.61 -11.13
N LYS A 100 4.82 -2.30 -11.32
CA LYS A 100 3.63 -1.74 -11.99
C LYS A 100 3.37 -2.36 -13.36
N ASP A 101 4.39 -2.44 -14.21
CA ASP A 101 4.23 -2.99 -15.57
C ASP A 101 4.01 -4.50 -15.58
N LEU A 102 4.41 -5.21 -14.53
CA LEU A 102 4.19 -6.65 -14.38
C LEU A 102 2.74 -6.95 -13.97
N ILE A 103 2.13 -6.08 -13.15
CA ILE A 103 0.74 -6.23 -12.71
C ILE A 103 -0.23 -6.15 -13.89
N SER A 104 0.02 -5.24 -14.85
CA SER A 104 -0.85 -5.06 -16.02
C SER A 104 -0.86 -6.27 -16.97
N GLN A 105 0.14 -7.14 -16.87
CA GLN A 105 0.27 -8.36 -17.66
C GLN A 105 -0.49 -9.56 -17.05
N LEU A 106 -1.05 -9.41 -15.84
CA LEU A 106 -1.79 -10.49 -15.21
C LEU A 106 -3.09 -10.78 -15.97
N PRO A 107 -3.48 -12.07 -16.12
CA PRO A 107 -4.64 -12.47 -16.94
C PRO A 107 -5.98 -11.91 -16.41
N TYR A 108 -6.06 -11.65 -15.10
CA TYR A 108 -7.25 -11.13 -14.43
C TYR A 108 -7.06 -9.68 -13.94
N TYR A 109 -6.09 -8.97 -14.51
CA TYR A 109 -5.88 -7.56 -14.20
C TYR A 109 -7.14 -6.75 -14.50
N VAL A 110 -7.51 -5.84 -13.62
CA VAL A 110 -8.53 -4.81 -13.84
C VAL A 110 -7.94 -3.50 -13.34
N GLN A 111 -7.82 -2.52 -14.24
CA GLN A 111 -7.12 -1.27 -13.94
C GLN A 111 -7.96 -0.33 -13.07
N ASP A 112 -9.20 -0.09 -13.50
CA ASP A 112 -10.11 0.87 -12.91
C ASP A 112 -11.56 0.50 -13.21
N ASP A 113 -12.48 1.32 -12.73
CA ASP A 113 -13.92 1.16 -12.95
C ASP A 113 -14.30 1.22 -14.44
N ILE A 114 -13.64 2.06 -15.22
CA ILE A 114 -13.88 2.18 -16.66
C ILE A 114 -13.41 0.93 -17.40
N ASP A 115 -12.22 0.40 -17.10
CA ASP A 115 -11.70 -0.85 -17.64
C ASP A 115 -12.60 -2.04 -17.28
N PHE A 116 -13.09 -2.09 -16.04
CA PHE A 116 -14.07 -3.09 -15.63
C PHE A 116 -15.34 -3.04 -16.50
N LEU A 117 -15.93 -1.85 -16.67
CA LEU A 117 -17.14 -1.67 -17.49
C LEU A 117 -16.90 -2.05 -18.96
N ARG A 118 -15.73 -1.72 -19.52
CA ARG A 118 -15.36 -2.15 -20.87
C ARG A 118 -15.29 -3.67 -20.99
N LYS A 119 -14.66 -4.36 -20.04
CA LYS A 119 -14.58 -5.84 -20.02
C LYS A 119 -15.96 -6.48 -19.95
N ILE A 120 -16.86 -5.98 -19.11
CA ILE A 120 -18.25 -6.45 -19.04
C ILE A 120 -18.98 -6.19 -20.36
N HIS A 121 -18.79 -5.00 -20.96
CA HIS A 121 -19.38 -4.67 -22.24
C HIS A 121 -18.88 -5.59 -23.37
N ASP A 122 -17.60 -5.91 -23.40
CA ASP A 122 -17.02 -6.82 -24.39
C ASP A 122 -17.50 -8.26 -24.22
N ILE A 123 -17.68 -8.74 -22.98
CA ILE A 123 -18.35 -10.02 -22.70
C ILE A 123 -19.77 -10.01 -23.30
N ASN A 124 -20.55 -8.95 -23.08
CA ASN A 124 -21.91 -8.84 -23.60
C ASN A 124 -21.97 -8.77 -25.14
N LYS A 125 -20.90 -8.33 -25.83
CA LYS A 125 -20.82 -8.36 -27.30
C LYS A 125 -20.69 -9.78 -27.85
N THR A 126 -20.21 -10.74 -27.07
CA THR A 126 -20.03 -12.13 -27.53
C THR A 126 -21.35 -12.86 -27.75
N GLY A 127 -22.46 -12.30 -27.27
CA GLY A 127 -23.80 -12.86 -27.39
C GLY A 127 -24.49 -12.94 -26.04
N PRO A 128 -25.74 -13.46 -26.01
CA PRO A 128 -26.43 -13.71 -24.76
C PRO A 128 -25.67 -14.76 -23.93
N LEU A 129 -25.61 -14.52 -22.62
CA LEU A 129 -25.13 -15.49 -21.64
C LEU A 129 -25.98 -16.77 -21.69
N LEU A 130 -25.37 -17.93 -21.42
CA LEU A 130 -26.09 -19.19 -21.33
C LEU A 130 -27.14 -19.13 -20.21
N GLN A 131 -28.26 -19.82 -20.39
CA GLN A 131 -29.40 -19.78 -19.47
C GLN A 131 -29.04 -20.21 -18.03
N ASP A 132 -28.00 -21.04 -17.87
CA ASP A 132 -27.61 -21.65 -16.59
C ASP A 132 -26.34 -21.02 -15.97
N ILE A 133 -26.03 -19.77 -16.31
CA ILE A 133 -24.88 -19.07 -15.71
C ILE A 133 -25.20 -18.58 -14.31
N LEU A 134 -24.31 -18.87 -13.36
CA LEU A 134 -24.33 -18.34 -12.01
C LEU A 134 -23.36 -17.17 -11.88
N LEU A 135 -23.86 -16.01 -11.47
CA LEU A 135 -23.01 -14.90 -11.02
C LEU A 135 -22.61 -15.13 -9.56
N CYS A 136 -21.31 -15.20 -9.30
CA CYS A 136 -20.76 -15.33 -7.95
C CYS A 136 -20.01 -14.06 -7.56
N THR A 137 -20.30 -13.53 -6.36
CA THR A 137 -19.58 -12.41 -5.76
C THR A 137 -18.95 -12.88 -4.45
N ILE A 138 -17.63 -12.78 -4.35
CA ILE A 138 -16.88 -13.21 -3.15
C ILE A 138 -16.22 -11.96 -2.54
N PRO A 139 -16.77 -11.40 -1.44
CA PRO A 139 -16.14 -10.28 -0.77
C PRO A 139 -14.88 -10.75 -0.03
N VAL A 140 -13.77 -10.04 -0.23
CA VAL A 140 -12.53 -10.28 0.51
C VAL A 140 -12.49 -9.36 1.73
N SER A 141 -12.29 -9.94 2.91
CA SER A 141 -12.00 -9.21 4.14
C SER A 141 -10.51 -8.89 4.25
N ALA A 142 -10.17 -7.74 4.84
CA ALA A 142 -8.82 -7.47 5.35
C ALA A 142 -7.67 -7.66 4.33
N LEU A 143 -7.93 -7.40 3.04
CA LEU A 143 -7.00 -7.66 1.93
C LEU A 143 -5.54 -7.28 2.20
N TYR A 144 -5.26 -6.05 2.65
CA TYR A 144 -3.88 -5.61 2.88
C TYR A 144 -3.20 -6.23 4.11
N THR A 145 -3.97 -6.56 5.15
CA THR A 145 -3.41 -7.08 6.41
C THR A 145 -3.27 -8.59 6.40
N ASP A 146 -3.96 -9.27 5.47
CA ASP A 146 -4.00 -10.73 5.39
C ASP A 146 -3.10 -11.29 4.29
N ILE A 147 -2.32 -10.46 3.58
CA ILE A 147 -1.32 -10.95 2.61
C ILE A 147 -0.17 -11.61 3.37
N PRO A 148 0.09 -12.92 3.16
CA PRO A 148 1.25 -13.59 3.74
C PRO A 148 2.54 -12.96 3.19
N HIS A 149 3.43 -12.52 4.08
CA HIS A 149 4.62 -11.77 3.68
C HIS A 149 5.55 -12.56 2.75
N GLU A 150 5.79 -13.84 3.05
CA GLU A 150 6.65 -14.71 2.24
C GLU A 150 6.04 -14.95 0.86
N ASP A 151 4.76 -15.32 0.80
CA ASP A 151 4.06 -15.56 -0.48
C ASP A 151 4.04 -14.29 -1.35
N GLY A 152 3.85 -13.13 -0.74
CA GLY A 152 3.89 -11.84 -1.44
C GLY A 152 5.28 -11.54 -2.01
N ALA A 153 6.34 -11.78 -1.23
CA ALA A 153 7.72 -11.59 -1.68
C ALA A 153 8.09 -12.56 -2.80
N ASP A 154 7.71 -13.83 -2.68
CA ASP A 154 7.94 -14.86 -3.70
C ASP A 154 7.17 -14.57 -4.99
N ALA A 155 5.93 -14.12 -4.90
CA ALA A 155 5.16 -13.70 -6.07
C ALA A 155 5.85 -12.56 -6.83
N CYS A 156 6.36 -11.56 -6.10
CA CYS A 156 7.12 -10.47 -6.70
C CYS A 156 8.40 -10.95 -7.37
N ARG A 157 9.16 -11.84 -6.70
CA ARG A 157 10.39 -12.43 -7.24
C ARG A 157 10.12 -13.17 -8.55
N VAL A 158 9.12 -14.06 -8.56
CA VAL A 158 8.73 -14.82 -9.77
C VAL A 158 8.29 -13.89 -10.90
N ALA A 159 7.52 -12.84 -10.60
CA ALA A 159 7.10 -11.87 -11.60
C ALA A 159 8.30 -11.11 -12.21
N LEU A 160 9.25 -10.69 -11.37
CA LEU A 160 10.46 -9.97 -11.81
C LEU A 160 11.45 -10.85 -12.56
N GLU A 161 11.53 -12.14 -12.25
CA GLU A 161 12.31 -13.12 -13.03
C GLU A 161 11.71 -13.29 -14.42
N LYS A 162 10.39 -13.56 -14.51
CA LYS A 162 9.69 -13.69 -15.79
C LYS A 162 9.77 -12.42 -16.64
N GLY A 163 9.68 -11.24 -16.03
CA GLY A 163 9.79 -9.97 -16.72
C GLY A 163 11.17 -9.75 -17.36
N ARG A 164 12.25 -10.25 -16.75
CA ARG A 164 13.61 -10.17 -17.31
C ARG A 164 13.80 -11.05 -18.54
N ASP A 165 13.15 -12.22 -18.59
CA ASP A 165 13.24 -13.14 -19.74
C ASP A 165 12.54 -12.58 -21.00
N LEU A 166 11.64 -11.61 -20.83
CA LEU A 166 10.92 -10.94 -21.92
C LEU A 166 11.66 -9.73 -22.52
N GLY A 167 12.86 -9.40 -22.02
CA GLY A 167 13.76 -8.43 -22.65
C GLY A 167 13.30 -6.97 -22.57
N THR A 168 12.97 -6.48 -21.37
CA THR A 168 12.95 -5.04 -21.07
C THR A 168 14.32 -4.50 -20.67
#